data_AF-A0A0S8BI68-F1
#
_entry.id   AF-A0A0S8BI68-F1
#
_cell.length_a   1.000
_cell.length_b   1.000
_cell.length_c   1.000
_cell.angle_alpha   90.00
_cell.angle_beta   90.00
_cell.angle_gamma   90.00
#
_symmetry.space_group_name_H-M   'P 1'
#
loop_
_entity.id
_entity.type
_entity.pdbx_description
1 polymer ?
#
loop_
_entity_poly.entity_id
_entity_poly.type
_entity_poly.pdbx_seq_one_letter_code
_entity_poly.pdbx_strand_id
1 'polypeptide(L)'
;MKLILLAASLLLACFSTLLIAGEDQRQLVQMPEKMQQHMMSNMRDHLAALDEILASMARGELEQAAQIAEFRLGTSSLESHGASHMAGFMPEGMQKAGTSMHSAASRFALKAQEGEALPAYKA
;
A
#
# COMPACT_ATOMS: atom_id res chain seq x y z
N MET A 1 -44.99 -2.41 -38.01
CA MET A 1 -43.61 -1.89 -37.81
C MET A 1 -43.51 -0.87 -36.68
N LYS A 2 -44.35 0.19 -36.61
CA LYS A 2 -44.32 1.18 -35.51
C LYS A 2 -44.52 0.58 -34.10
N LEU A 3 -45.41 -0.42 -33.93
CA LEU A 3 -45.59 -1.10 -32.63
C LEU A 3 -44.38 -1.95 -32.18
N ILE A 4 -43.63 -2.55 -33.12
CA ILE A 4 -42.44 -3.36 -32.80
C ILE A 4 -41.26 -2.44 -32.43
N LEU A 5 -41.15 -1.28 -33.08
CA LEU A 5 -40.17 -0.23 -32.77
C LEU A 5 -40.43 0.44 -31.40
N LEU A 6 -41.70 0.59 -31.01
CA LEU A 6 -42.10 1.07 -29.67
C LEU A 6 -41.84 0.03 -28.56
N ALA A 7 -42.04 -1.26 -28.84
CA ALA A 7 -41.74 -2.32 -27.88
C ALA A 7 -40.21 -2.49 -27.66
N ALA A 8 -39.40 -2.33 -28.71
CA ALA A 8 -37.95 -2.40 -28.63
C ALA A 8 -37.32 -1.21 -27.86
N SER A 9 -37.94 -0.02 -27.94
CA SER A 9 -37.49 1.16 -27.18
C SER A 9 -37.91 1.13 -25.71
N LEU A 10 -39.03 0.48 -25.37
CA LEU A 10 -39.44 0.24 -23.98
C LEU A 10 -38.59 -0.84 -23.29
N LEU A 11 -38.15 -1.86 -24.03
CA LEU A 11 -37.25 -2.91 -23.52
C LEU A 11 -35.82 -2.40 -23.27
N LEU A 12 -35.37 -1.38 -24.01
CA LEU A 12 -34.05 -0.78 -23.83
C LEU A 12 -33.97 0.17 -22.62
N ALA A 13 -35.11 0.76 -22.21
CA ALA A 13 -35.20 1.64 -21.03
C ALA A 13 -35.23 0.88 -19.69
N CYS A 14 -35.56 -0.41 -19.69
CA CYS A 14 -35.60 -1.24 -18.47
C CYS A 14 -34.25 -1.81 -18.03
N PHE A 15 -33.19 -1.67 -18.85
CA PHE A 15 -31.84 -2.15 -18.53
C PHE A 15 -30.93 -1.08 -17.92
N SER A 16 -31.45 0.12 -17.66
CA SER A 16 -30.74 1.13 -16.88
C SER A 16 -30.71 0.70 -15.41
N THR A 17 -29.79 -0.20 -15.05
CA THR A 17 -29.42 -0.40 -13.65
C THR A 17 -28.94 0.94 -13.11
N LEU A 18 -29.73 1.53 -12.21
CA LEU A 18 -29.26 2.59 -11.35
C LEU A 18 -28.05 2.03 -10.59
N LEU A 19 -26.84 2.40 -11.01
CA LEU A 19 -25.64 2.23 -10.21
C LEU A 19 -25.75 3.19 -9.03
N ILE A 20 -26.45 2.75 -8.00
CA ILE A 20 -26.43 3.40 -6.70
C ILE A 20 -25.03 3.16 -6.14
N ALA A 21 -24.29 4.24 -5.90
CA ALA A 21 -23.04 4.15 -5.17
C ALA A 21 -23.32 3.48 -3.83
N GLY A 22 -22.68 2.34 -3.57
CA GLY A 22 -22.80 1.64 -2.30
C GLY A 22 -22.35 2.54 -1.14
N GLU A 23 -22.79 2.20 0.07
CA GLU A 23 -22.35 2.91 1.27
C GLU A 23 -20.82 2.85 1.41
N ASP A 24 -20.23 3.95 1.88
CA ASP A 24 -18.81 4.02 2.14
C ASP A 24 -18.47 3.18 3.39
N GLN A 25 -17.95 1.98 3.16
CA GLN A 25 -17.57 1.06 4.22
C GLN A 25 -16.20 1.40 4.85
N ARG A 26 -15.55 2.50 4.46
CA ARG A 26 -14.25 2.89 5.04
C ARG A 26 -14.44 3.43 6.44
N GLN A 27 -13.69 2.88 7.38
CA GLN A 27 -13.61 3.39 8.75
C GLN A 27 -12.58 4.52 8.84
N LEU A 28 -12.99 5.69 9.32
CA LEU A 28 -12.05 6.75 9.68
C LEU A 28 -11.29 6.37 10.95
N VAL A 29 -9.95 6.34 10.86
CA VAL A 29 -9.07 6.11 12.00
C VAL A 29 -8.85 7.43 12.73
N GLN A 30 -9.43 7.56 13.93
CA GLN A 30 -9.28 8.76 14.75
C GLN A 30 -7.94 8.75 15.48
N MET A 31 -7.06 9.70 15.15
CA MET A 31 -5.73 9.87 15.75
C MET A 31 -5.54 11.29 16.26
N PRO A 32 -4.79 11.51 17.36
CA PRO A 32 -4.35 12.83 17.77
C PRO A 32 -3.59 13.53 16.64
N GLU A 33 -3.70 14.86 16.52
CA GLU A 33 -3.13 15.64 15.41
C GLU A 33 -1.62 15.37 15.20
N LYS A 34 -0.85 15.34 16.29
CA LYS A 34 0.59 15.03 16.23
C LYS A 34 0.88 13.63 15.66
N MET A 35 0.02 12.65 15.93
CA MET A 35 0.14 11.29 15.43
C MET A 35 -0.20 11.20 13.95
N GLN A 36 -1.19 11.99 13.49
CA GLN A 36 -1.47 12.11 12.06
C GLN A 36 -0.27 12.70 11.31
N GLN A 37 0.33 13.77 11.84
CA GLN A 37 1.52 14.39 11.25
C GLN A 37 2.69 13.40 11.18
N HIS A 38 2.92 12.65 12.25
CA HIS A 38 3.95 11.61 12.30
C HIS A 38 3.70 10.51 11.26
N MET A 39 2.48 9.98 11.19
CA MET A 39 2.10 8.98 10.19
C MET A 39 2.31 9.51 8.76
N MET A 40 1.90 10.74 8.47
CA MET A 40 2.11 11.37 7.16
C MET A 40 3.59 11.62 6.84
N SER A 41 4.42 11.84 7.85
CA SER A 41 5.88 11.91 7.68
C SER A 41 6.44 10.55 7.29
N ASN A 42 6.08 9.50 8.03
CA ASN A 42 6.51 8.13 7.73
C ASN A 42 6.08 7.69 6.33
N MET A 43 4.84 7.98 5.93
CA MET A 43 4.36 7.65 4.58
C MET A 43 5.16 8.32 3.46
N ARG A 44 5.59 9.58 3.66
CA ARG A 44 6.45 10.27 2.69
C ARG A 44 7.86 9.70 2.68
N ASP A 45 8.39 9.35 3.85
CA ASP A 45 9.68 8.69 3.96
C ASP A 45 9.68 7.33 3.27
N HIS A 46 8.62 6.54 3.42
CA HIS A 46 8.48 5.25 2.73
C HIS A 46 8.48 5.41 1.21
N LEU A 47 7.79 6.41 0.68
CA LEU A 47 7.80 6.71 -0.75
C LEU A 47 9.20 7.10 -1.25
N ALA A 48 9.94 7.89 -0.47
CA ALA A 48 11.32 8.24 -0.79
C ALA A 48 12.25 7.01 -0.75
N ALA A 49 12.09 6.14 0.26
CA ALA A 49 12.84 4.89 0.36
C ALA A 49 12.58 3.97 -0.84
N LEU A 50 11.33 3.85 -1.31
CA LEU A 50 11.00 3.08 -2.50
C LEU A 50 11.70 3.62 -3.76
N ASP A 51 11.74 4.94 -3.94
CA ASP A 51 12.45 5.56 -5.07
C ASP A 51 13.95 5.26 -5.02
N GLU A 52 14.57 5.39 -3.86
CA GLU A 52 16.00 5.08 -3.68
C GLU A 52 16.32 3.59 -3.88
N ILE A 53 15.44 2.68 -3.45
CA ILE A 53 15.57 1.24 -3.70
C ILE A 53 15.53 0.96 -5.20
N LEU A 54 14.53 1.50 -5.91
CA LEU A 54 14.38 1.31 -7.36
C LEU A 54 15.57 1.89 -8.13
N ALA A 55 16.05 3.07 -7.73
CA ALA A 55 17.23 3.69 -8.33
C ALA A 55 18.49 2.85 -8.11
N SER A 56 18.66 2.27 -6.92
CA SER A 56 19.79 1.37 -6.60
C SER A 56 19.71 0.08 -7.41
N MET A 57 18.52 -0.53 -7.52
CA MET A 57 18.28 -1.71 -8.37
C MET A 57 18.61 -1.42 -9.84
N ALA A 58 18.22 -0.25 -10.37
CA ALA A 58 18.49 0.13 -11.75
C ALA A 58 19.99 0.30 -12.05
N ARG A 59 20.80 0.66 -11.03
CA ARG A 59 22.26 0.73 -11.12
C ARG A 59 22.98 -0.60 -10.83
N GLY A 60 22.24 -1.65 -10.47
CA GLY A 60 22.81 -2.94 -10.04
C GLY A 60 23.39 -2.93 -8.63
N GLU A 61 23.07 -1.91 -7.83
CA GLU A 61 23.55 -1.72 -6.45
C GLU A 61 22.64 -2.45 -5.46
N LEU A 62 22.58 -3.79 -5.56
CA LEU A 62 21.63 -4.60 -4.78
C LEU A 62 21.89 -4.55 -3.26
N GLU A 63 23.16 -4.46 -2.85
CA GLU A 63 23.53 -4.29 -1.44
C GLU A 63 22.97 -2.97 -0.88
N GLN A 64 23.08 -1.88 -1.64
CA GLN A 64 22.53 -0.59 -1.25
C GLN A 64 20.99 -0.62 -1.18
N ALA A 65 20.35 -1.26 -2.17
CA ALA A 65 18.91 -1.47 -2.17
C ALA A 65 18.45 -2.26 -0.94
N ALA A 66 19.19 -3.30 -0.55
CA ALA A 66 18.89 -4.10 0.63
C ALA A 66 18.97 -3.30 1.93
N GLN A 67 20.04 -2.50 2.09
CA GLN A 67 20.21 -1.66 3.29
C GLN A 67 19.09 -0.63 3.43
N ILE A 68 18.72 0.04 2.34
CA ILE A 68 17.61 1.00 2.36
C ILE A 68 16.31 0.28 2.73
N ALA A 69 16.04 -0.86 2.09
CA ALA A 69 14.84 -1.64 2.37
C ALA A 69 14.74 -2.07 3.84
N GLU A 70 15.80 -2.63 4.44
CA GLU A 70 15.72 -3.10 5.82
C GLU A 70 15.59 -1.95 6.83
N PHE A 71 16.42 -0.92 6.69
CA PHE A 71 16.53 0.10 7.73
C PHE A 71 15.48 1.22 7.61
N ARG A 72 14.89 1.43 6.42
CA ARG A 72 13.84 2.45 6.21
C ARG A 72 12.45 1.90 5.94
N LEU A 73 12.31 0.61 5.67
CA LEU A 73 11.00 -0.03 5.44
C LEU A 73 10.85 -1.34 6.20
N GLY A 74 11.94 -2.05 6.50
CA GLY A 74 11.95 -3.37 7.10
C GLY A 74 11.55 -3.36 8.57
N THR A 75 11.62 -4.54 9.17
CA THR A 75 11.26 -4.75 10.57
C THR A 75 12.16 -3.94 11.50
N SER A 76 13.43 -3.74 11.15
CA SER A 76 14.35 -2.85 11.89
C SER A 76 13.90 -1.39 11.95
N SER A 77 12.99 -0.94 11.07
CA SER A 77 12.47 0.44 11.06
C SER A 77 11.27 0.68 11.98
N LEU A 78 10.71 -0.38 12.61
CA LEU A 78 9.47 -0.26 13.40
C LEU A 78 9.58 0.71 14.59
N GLU A 79 10.74 0.72 15.26
CA GLU A 79 10.98 1.61 16.39
C GLU A 79 11.09 3.07 15.96
N SER A 80 11.89 3.36 14.93
CA SER A 80 12.05 4.72 14.41
C SER A 80 10.76 5.27 13.82
N HIS A 81 9.88 4.41 13.29
CA HIS A 81 8.52 4.77 12.86
C HIS A 81 7.50 4.85 13.99
N GLY A 82 7.89 4.62 15.25
CA GLY A 82 7.00 4.71 16.40
C GLY A 82 5.80 3.75 16.31
N ALA A 83 5.97 2.57 15.70
CA ALA A 83 4.89 1.65 15.38
C ALA A 83 4.09 1.24 16.63
N SER A 84 4.76 1.03 17.77
CA SER A 84 4.13 0.70 19.05
C SER A 84 3.19 1.81 19.55
N HIS A 85 3.52 3.07 19.31
CA HIS A 85 2.70 4.23 19.68
C HIS A 85 1.54 4.46 18.70
N MET A 86 1.67 4.02 17.46
CA MET A 86 0.64 4.12 16.42
C MET A 86 -0.41 3.00 16.51
N ALA A 87 0.02 1.77 16.83
CA ALA A 87 -0.80 0.56 16.69
C ALA A 87 -2.13 0.62 17.45
N GLY A 88 -2.15 1.25 18.63
CA GLY A 88 -3.36 1.37 19.46
C GLY A 88 -4.51 2.14 18.83
N PHE A 89 -4.24 2.97 17.82
CA PHE A 89 -5.29 3.71 17.08
C PHE A 89 -5.81 2.93 15.87
N MET A 90 -5.03 1.98 15.36
CA MET A 90 -5.28 1.33 14.08
C MET A 90 -6.17 0.08 14.27
N PRO A 91 -7.18 -0.14 13.41
CA PRO A 91 -7.93 -1.40 13.42
C PRO A 91 -7.04 -2.58 13.03
N GLU A 92 -7.43 -3.79 13.43
CA GLU A 92 -6.62 -5.01 13.23
C GLU A 92 -6.16 -5.20 11.77
N GLY A 93 -7.04 -4.96 10.80
CA GLY A 93 -6.69 -5.06 9.38
C GLY A 93 -5.56 -4.11 8.97
N MET A 94 -5.56 -2.88 9.50
CA MET A 94 -4.52 -1.89 9.23
C MET A 94 -3.20 -2.26 9.91
N GLN A 95 -3.24 -2.78 11.15
CA GLN A 95 -2.04 -3.29 11.84
C GLN A 95 -1.39 -4.42 11.06
N LYS A 96 -2.18 -5.42 10.64
CA LYS A 96 -1.70 -6.54 9.82
C LYS A 96 -1.11 -6.07 8.49
N ALA A 97 -1.75 -5.12 7.82
CA ALA A 97 -1.24 -4.55 6.57
C ALA A 97 0.12 -3.87 6.77
N GLY A 98 0.27 -3.04 7.82
CA GLY A 98 1.54 -2.40 8.16
C GLY A 98 2.64 -3.42 8.48
N THR A 99 2.37 -4.38 9.36
CA THR A 99 3.35 -5.45 9.70
C THR A 99 3.74 -6.26 8.47
N SER A 100 2.79 -6.59 7.59
CA SER A 100 3.05 -7.32 6.36
C SER A 100 3.97 -6.55 5.42
N MET A 101 3.77 -5.23 5.27
CA MET A 101 4.66 -4.36 4.50
C MET A 101 6.09 -4.39 5.07
N HIS A 102 6.26 -4.20 6.38
CA HIS A 102 7.59 -4.23 7.00
C HIS A 102 8.29 -5.58 6.82
N SER A 103 7.55 -6.68 7.00
CA SER A 103 8.09 -8.03 6.78
C SER A 103 8.45 -8.29 5.32
N ALA A 104 7.71 -7.73 4.36
CA ALA A 104 8.03 -7.84 2.93
C ALA A 104 9.32 -7.10 2.57
N ALA A 105 9.51 -5.89 3.10
CA ALA A 105 10.75 -5.15 2.91
C ALA A 105 11.98 -5.90 3.47
N SER A 106 11.84 -6.55 4.62
CA SER A 106 12.91 -7.40 5.16
C SER A 106 13.21 -8.63 4.29
N ARG A 107 12.18 -9.28 3.71
CA ARG A 107 12.41 -10.38 2.76
C ARG A 107 13.08 -9.91 1.47
N PHE A 108 12.65 -8.76 0.95
CA PHE A 108 13.31 -8.12 -0.19
C PHE A 108 14.80 -7.89 0.13
N ALA A 109 15.12 -7.32 1.29
CA ALA A 109 16.50 -7.02 1.68
C ALA A 109 17.39 -8.27 1.69
N LEU A 110 16.90 -9.37 2.27
CA LEU A 110 17.62 -10.65 2.27
C LEU A 110 17.88 -11.15 0.84
N LYS A 111 16.89 -11.09 -0.05
CA LYS A 111 17.04 -11.53 -1.45
C LYS A 111 17.93 -10.62 -2.28
N ALA A 112 17.93 -9.32 -2.01
CA ALA A 112 18.83 -8.38 -2.65
C ALA A 112 20.28 -8.60 -2.20
N GLN A 113 20.53 -8.93 -0.93
CA GLN A 113 21.87 -9.29 -0.41
C GLN A 113 22.43 -10.58 -1.02
N GLU A 114 21.57 -11.54 -1.40
CA GLU A 114 21.96 -12.74 -2.15
C GLU A 114 22.45 -12.41 -3.58
N GLY A 115 22.31 -11.16 -4.04
CA GLY A 115 22.72 -10.71 -5.37
C GLY A 115 21.69 -10.99 -6.48
N GLU A 116 20.47 -11.37 -6.11
CA GLU A 116 19.44 -11.82 -7.05
C GLU A 116 18.31 -10.79 -7.23
N ALA A 117 18.41 -9.95 -8.25
CA ALA A 117 17.45 -8.85 -8.49
C ALA A 117 15.99 -9.32 -8.73
N LEU A 118 15.81 -10.38 -9.52
CA LEU A 118 14.46 -10.89 -9.87
C LEU A 118 13.76 -11.57 -8.67
N PRO A 119 14.43 -12.43 -7.88
CA PRO A 119 13.91 -12.92 -6.61
C PRO A 119 13.62 -11.81 -5.61
N ALA A 120 14.49 -10.80 -5.50
CA ALA A 120 14.24 -9.65 -4.63
C ALA A 120 12.94 -8.94 -5.01
N TYR A 121 12.74 -8.62 -6.29
CA TYR A 121 11.51 -7.99 -6.78
C TYR A 121 10.22 -8.80 -6.50
N LYS A 122 10.32 -10.13 -6.31
CA LYS A 122 9.17 -11.02 -6.09
C LYS A 122 8.86 -11.29 -4.60
N ALA A 123 9.69 -10.82 -3.68
CA ALA A 123 9.63 -11.13 -2.24
C ALA A 123 8.48 -10.43 -1.49
#